data_AF-A0A2K2F7K2-F1
#
_entry.id   AF-A0A2K2F7K2-F1
#
_cell.length_a   1.000
_cell.length_b   1.000
_cell.length_c   1.000
_cell.angle_alpha   90.00
_cell.angle_beta   90.00
_cell.angle_gamma   90.00
#
_symmetry.space_group_name_H-M   'P 1'
#
loop_
_entity.id
_entity.type
_entity.pdbx_description
1 polymer ?
#
loop_
_entity_poly.entity_id
_entity_poly.type
_entity_poly.pdbx_seq_one_letter_code
_entity_poly.pdbx_strand_id
1 'polypeptide(L)'
;MINLEVFRLELNYLKQVAKGILGDKVSGEIGEAIEALTLHFLNPVTYDSLSLSYLQTIEQYINQIQHEIEPDKYQLLMNNIPTIRIFIEKVKFEIPKC
;
A
#
# COMPACT_ATOMS: atom_id res chain seq x y z
N MET A 1 5.74 -15.30 -4.55
CA MET A 1 4.35 -15.68 -4.24
C MET A 1 3.89 -14.80 -3.09
N ILE A 2 2.70 -14.21 -3.15
CA ILE A 2 2.15 -13.38 -2.07
C ILE A 2 1.36 -14.29 -1.13
N ASN A 3 1.68 -14.27 0.16
CA ASN A 3 0.87 -14.93 1.18
C ASN A 3 -0.26 -13.97 1.60
N LEU A 4 -1.51 -14.29 1.24
CA LEU A 4 -2.67 -13.43 1.49
C LEU A 4 -3.00 -13.27 2.98
N GLU A 5 -2.68 -14.27 3.81
CA GLU A 5 -2.90 -14.16 5.26
C GLU A 5 -1.95 -13.12 5.87
N VAL A 6 -0.65 -13.21 5.53
CA VAL A 6 0.35 -12.24 5.96
C VAL A 6 0.01 -10.85 5.41
N PHE A 7 -0.33 -10.77 4.11
CA PHE A 7 -0.72 -9.51 3.48
C PHE A 7 -1.89 -8.82 4.20
N ARG A 8 -2.93 -9.57 4.60
CA ARG A 8 -4.06 -9.04 5.37
C ARG A 8 -3.63 -8.49 6.73
N LEU A 9 -2.70 -9.15 7.42
CA LEU A 9 -2.16 -8.69 8.71
C LEU A 9 -1.34 -7.41 8.53
N GLU A 10 -0.47 -7.37 7.53
CA GLU A 10 0.31 -6.18 7.18
C GLU A 10 -0.59 -5.00 6.81
N LEU A 11 -1.69 -5.24 6.07
CA LEU A 11 -2.65 -4.21 5.70
C LEU A 11 -3.33 -3.60 6.93
N ASN A 12 -3.77 -4.46 7.86
CA ASN A 12 -4.35 -4.00 9.11
C ASN A 12 -3.35 -3.16 9.93
N TYR A 13 -2.10 -3.60 10.00
CA TYR A 13 -1.03 -2.86 10.68
C TYR A 13 -0.79 -1.48 10.02
N LEU A 14 -0.64 -1.44 8.70
CA LEU A 14 -0.44 -0.20 7.95
C LEU A 14 -1.61 0.78 8.14
N LYS A 15 -2.86 0.30 8.10
CA LYS A 15 -4.05 1.12 8.37
C LYS A 15 -4.04 1.71 9.77
N GLN A 16 -3.63 0.94 10.78
CA GLN A 16 -3.52 1.43 12.16
C GLN A 16 -2.43 2.50 12.30
N VAL A 17 -1.27 2.28 11.68
CA VAL A 17 -0.17 3.25 11.69
C VAL A 17 -0.58 4.55 10.97
N ALA A 18 -1.15 4.44 9.76
CA ALA A 18 -1.68 5.56 9.01
C ALA A 18 -2.73 6.35 9.80
N LYS A 19 -3.65 5.64 10.48
CA LYS A 19 -4.65 6.26 11.36
C LYS A 19 -4.02 7.04 12.51
N GLY A 20 -3.02 6.45 13.18
CA GLY A 20 -2.35 7.06 14.33
C GLY A 20 -1.53 8.30 13.98
N ILE A 21 -1.03 8.40 12.75
CA ILE A 21 -0.13 9.47 12.30
C ILE A 21 -0.88 10.53 11.49
N LEU A 22 -1.65 10.10 10.49
CA LEU A 22 -2.28 10.96 9.47
C LEU A 22 -3.81 11.04 9.61
N GLY A 23 -4.40 10.26 10.52
CA GLY A 23 -5.83 10.28 10.83
C GLY A 23 -6.69 9.30 10.03
N ASP A 24 -7.98 9.26 10.38
CA ASP A 24 -8.93 8.26 9.88
C ASP A 24 -9.13 8.29 8.36
N LYS A 25 -9.14 9.50 7.76
CA LYS A 25 -9.31 9.67 6.33
C LYS A 25 -8.23 8.94 5.53
N VAL A 26 -6.95 9.17 5.89
CA VAL A 26 -5.81 8.55 5.22
C VAL A 26 -5.79 7.03 5.43
N SER A 27 -6.15 6.57 6.63
CA SER A 27 -6.29 5.14 6.92
C SER A 27 -7.33 4.45 6.04
N GLY A 28 -8.45 5.14 5.74
CA GLY A 28 -9.47 4.66 4.81
C GLY A 28 -8.94 4.59 3.38
N GLU A 29 -8.38 5.69 2.88
CA GLU A 29 -7.94 5.82 1.49
C GLU A 29 -6.78 4.86 1.14
N ILE A 30 -5.80 4.68 2.04
CA ILE A 30 -4.72 3.72 1.80
C ILE A 30 -5.25 2.27 1.78
N GLY A 31 -6.25 1.97 2.61
CA GLY A 31 -6.93 0.67 2.61
C GLY A 31 -7.66 0.40 1.30
N GLU A 32 -8.48 1.36 0.86
CA GLU A 32 -9.22 1.28 -0.39
C GLU A 32 -8.30 1.10 -1.60
N ALA A 33 -7.20 1.88 -1.66
CA ALA A 33 -6.24 1.78 -2.75
C ALA A 33 -5.57 0.38 -2.82
N ILE A 34 -5.17 -0.18 -1.67
CA ILE A 34 -4.56 -1.53 -1.62
C ILE A 34 -5.60 -2.60 -2.00
N GLU A 35 -6.84 -2.49 -1.52
CA GLU A 35 -7.93 -3.42 -1.84
C GLU A 35 -8.25 -3.39 -3.34
N ALA A 36 -8.38 -2.20 -3.95
CA ALA A 36 -8.60 -2.03 -5.38
C ALA A 36 -7.47 -2.62 -6.22
N LEU A 37 -6.21 -2.32 -5.87
CA LEU A 37 -5.06 -2.92 -6.56
C LEU A 37 -4.98 -4.43 -6.38
N THR A 38 -5.41 -4.96 -5.23
CA THR A 38 -5.44 -6.41 -5.00
C THR A 38 -6.43 -7.08 -5.94
N LEU A 39 -7.61 -6.47 -6.14
CA LEU A 39 -8.58 -6.94 -7.12
C LEU A 39 -8.01 -6.93 -8.53
N HIS A 40 -7.33 -5.85 -8.92
CA HIS A 40 -6.70 -5.75 -10.25
C HIS A 40 -5.56 -6.75 -10.44
N PHE A 41 -4.76 -6.99 -9.41
CA PHE A 41 -3.69 -7.99 -9.43
C PHE A 41 -4.23 -9.42 -9.59
N LEU A 42 -5.39 -9.73 -9.01
CA LEU A 42 -6.05 -11.02 -9.18
C LEU A 42 -6.71 -11.16 -10.56
N ASN A 43 -7.05 -10.05 -11.22
CA ASN A 43 -7.66 -10.01 -12.55
C ASN A 43 -7.00 -8.98 -13.47
N PRO A 44 -5.79 -9.25 -14.01
CA PRO A 44 -4.96 -8.24 -14.68
C PRO A 44 -5.60 -7.54 -15.89
N VAL A 45 -6.66 -8.10 -16.49
CA VAL A 45 -7.41 -7.43 -17.57
C VAL A 45 -8.14 -6.16 -17.09
N THR A 46 -8.23 -5.93 -15.78
CA THR A 46 -8.85 -4.73 -15.19
C THR A 46 -7.85 -3.63 -14.84
N TYR A 47 -6.56 -3.79 -15.18
CA TYR A 47 -5.62 -2.68 -15.04
C TYR A 47 -6.02 -1.53 -15.98
N ASP A 48 -6.28 -0.38 -15.38
CA ASP A 48 -6.76 0.84 -16.02
C ASP A 48 -6.01 2.08 -15.48
N SER A 49 -6.43 3.28 -15.89
CA SER A 49 -5.84 4.53 -15.41
C SER A 49 -5.99 4.73 -13.90
N LEU A 50 -7.04 4.18 -13.28
CA LEU A 50 -7.26 4.26 -11.83
C LEU A 50 -6.22 3.45 -11.06
N SER A 51 -5.74 2.35 -11.63
CA SER A 51 -4.68 1.52 -11.04
C SER A 51 -3.40 2.32 -10.76
N LEU A 52 -3.00 3.20 -11.69
CA LEU A 52 -1.86 4.09 -11.49
C LEU A 52 -2.14 5.10 -10.36
N SER A 53 -3.36 5.66 -10.31
CA SER A 53 -3.77 6.59 -9.25
C SER A 53 -3.69 5.92 -7.88
N TYR A 54 -4.22 4.70 -7.72
CA TYR A 54 -4.17 3.98 -6.45
C TYR A 54 -2.74 3.69 -6.01
N LEU A 55 -1.87 3.29 -6.94
CA LEU A 55 -0.46 3.08 -6.67
C LEU A 55 0.20 4.37 -6.14
N GLN A 56 -0.01 5.48 -6.83
CA GLN A 56 0.52 6.79 -6.44
C GLN A 56 -0.02 7.23 -5.07
N THR A 57 -1.29 7.00 -4.78
CA THR A 57 -1.89 7.28 -3.47
C THR A 57 -1.19 6.53 -2.34
N ILE A 58 -0.91 5.23 -2.53
CA ILE A 58 -0.20 4.43 -1.52
C ILE A 58 1.22 4.96 -1.29
N GLU A 59 1.96 5.23 -2.37
CA GLU A 59 3.33 5.77 -2.28
C GLU A 59 3.35 7.14 -1.61
N GLN A 60 2.41 8.01 -1.96
CA GLN A 60 2.27 9.33 -1.35
C GLN A 60 2.03 9.22 0.16
N TYR A 61 1.14 8.34 0.61
CA TYR A 61 0.86 8.19 2.03
C TYR A 61 2.01 7.53 2.81
N ILE A 62 2.71 6.56 2.22
CA ILE A 62 3.94 6.01 2.84
C ILE A 62 4.99 7.11 2.99
N ASN A 63 5.18 7.95 1.97
CA ASN A 63 6.10 9.09 2.03
C ASN A 63 5.67 10.11 3.07
N GLN A 64 4.38 10.45 3.17
CA GLN A 64 3.90 11.35 4.22
C GLN A 64 4.16 10.79 5.62
N ILE A 65 3.87 9.50 5.85
CA ILE A 65 4.21 8.84 7.12
C ILE A 65 5.70 8.99 7.44
N GLN A 66 6.58 8.79 6.46
CA GLN A 66 8.03 8.95 6.64
C GLN A 66 8.43 10.36 7.12
N HIS A 67 7.72 11.41 6.69
CA HIS A 67 8.03 12.80 7.08
C HIS A 67 7.52 13.14 8.48
N GLU A 68 6.55 12.40 9.01
CA GLU A 68 5.89 12.67 10.29
C GLU A 68 6.46 11.86 11.46
N ILE A 69 7.28 10.84 11.20
CA ILE A 69 7.84 9.96 12.25
C ILE A 69 9.35 9.85 12.20
N GLU A 70 9.93 9.42 13.33
CA GLU A 70 11.36 9.20 13.46
C GLU A 70 11.84 8.07 12.50
N PRO A 71 13.07 8.17 11.94
CA PRO A 71 13.57 7.21 10.96
C PRO A 71 13.58 5.75 11.43
N ASP A 72 13.84 5.50 12.71
CA ASP A 72 13.85 4.16 13.32
C ASP A 72 12.43 3.56 13.38
N LYS A 73 11.42 4.37 13.72
CA LYS A 73 10.00 3.98 13.68
C LYS A 73 9.54 3.73 12.25
N TYR A 74 9.99 4.55 11.29
CA TYR A 74 9.71 4.31 9.88
C TYR A 74 10.35 3.03 9.38
N GLN A 75 11.59 2.75 9.76
CA GLN A 75 12.26 1.49 9.44
C GLN A 75 11.52 0.29 10.03
N LEU A 76 11.02 0.41 11.27
CA LEU A 76 10.18 -0.61 11.88
C LEU A 76 8.87 -0.83 11.10
N LEU A 77 8.19 0.24 10.66
CA LEU A 77 7.01 0.12 9.79
C LEU A 77 7.35 -0.66 8.51
N MET A 78 8.40 -0.27 7.79
CA MET A 78 8.82 -0.92 6.54
C MET A 78 9.18 -2.40 6.72
N ASN A 79 9.75 -2.77 7.88
CA ASN A 79 10.08 -4.14 8.23
C ASN A 79 8.83 -4.98 8.57
N ASN A 80 7.73 -4.35 8.96
CA ASN A 80 6.46 -5.01 9.29
C ASN A 80 5.49 -5.09 8.11
N ILE A 81 5.81 -4.52 6.95
CA ILE A 81 4.98 -4.62 5.73
C ILE A 81 5.72 -5.20 4.48
N PRO A 82 6.60 -6.21 4.61
CA PRO A 82 7.42 -6.68 3.49
C PRO A 82 6.59 -7.27 2.34
N THR A 83 5.45 -7.90 2.63
CA THR A 83 4.57 -8.47 1.60
C THR A 83 3.87 -7.38 0.81
N ILE A 84 3.39 -6.31 1.46
CA ILE A 84 2.83 -5.12 0.79
C ILE A 84 3.88 -4.47 -0.11
N ARG A 85 5.13 -4.35 0.34
CA ARG A 85 6.21 -3.80 -0.51
C ARG A 85 6.44 -4.64 -1.76
N ILE A 86 6.49 -5.97 -1.62
CA ILE A 86 6.62 -6.89 -2.76
C ILE A 86 5.42 -6.79 -3.70
N PHE A 87 4.21 -6.66 -3.14
CA PHE A 87 2.98 -6.48 -3.91
C PHE A 87 3.01 -5.20 -4.75
N ILE A 88 3.37 -4.06 -4.16
CA ILE A 88 3.50 -2.77 -4.85
C ILE A 88 4.46 -2.87 -6.03
N GLU A 89 5.63 -3.49 -5.86
CA GLU A 89 6.61 -3.68 -6.93
C GLU A 89 6.10 -4.59 -8.07
N LYS A 90 5.28 -5.59 -7.73
CA LYS A 90 4.62 -6.43 -8.75
C LYS A 90 3.58 -5.66 -9.54
N VAL A 91 2.73 -4.90 -8.85
CA VAL A 91 1.74 -4.04 -9.50
C VAL A 91 2.42 -3.03 -10.43
N LYS A 92 3.50 -2.38 -9.99
CA LYS A 92 4.31 -1.48 -10.85
C LYS A 92 4.84 -2.13 -12.12
N PHE A 93 5.22 -3.40 -12.04
CA PHE A 93 5.72 -4.15 -13.18
C PHE A 93 4.60 -4.49 -14.17
N GLU A 94 3.38 -4.76 -13.68
CA GLU A 94 2.24 -5.17 -14.49
C GLU A 94 1.44 -4.01 -15.07
N ILE A 95 1.39 -2.85 -14.39
CA ILE A 95 0.74 -1.65 -14.93
C ILE A 95 1.46 -1.26 -16.23
N PRO A 96 0.74 -1.16 -17.37
CA PRO A 96 1.31 -0.71 -18.62
C PRO A 96 1.96 0.65 -18.43
N LYS A 97 3.25 0.76 -18.77
CA LYS A 97 3.91 2.06 -18.88
C LYS A 97 3.35 2.74 -20.12
N CYS A 98 2.41 3.66 -19.94
CA CYS A 98 1.99 4.57 -21.00
C CYS A 98 3.17 5.42 -21.48
#